data_AF-T1C349-F1
#
_entry.id   AF-T1C349-F1
#
_cell.length_a   1.000
_cell.length_b   1.000
_cell.length_c   1.000
_cell.angle_alpha   90.00
_cell.angle_beta   90.00
_cell.angle_gamma   90.00
#
_symmetry.space_group_name_H-M   'P 1'
#
loop_
_entity.id
_entity.type
_entity.pdbx_description
1 polymer ?
#
loop_
_entity_poly.entity_id
_entity_poly.type
_entity_poly.pdbx_seq_one_letter_code
_entity_poly.pdbx_strand_id
1 'polypeptide(L)'
;RLVQGALSGGDRTALGVIATLVSRLGPYGTEQVAWTTAQSTFDPSWIAGSKLSTLYCLVTPADAPLLRGLVGALLSCCWRAIYASPPPVPVLFVLDEFAQLTFLPELAALVQLGRSQGARMLLLAQDLASISANYGADTTSALWANCRTKLLLPGISEVELLERVSKLAGSATIHG
;
A
#
# COMPACT_ATOMS: atom_id res chain seq x y z
N ARG A 1 25.86 17.43 -0.26
CA ARG A 1 27.13 16.93 0.32
C ARG A 1 27.36 15.43 0.10
N LEU A 2 26.34 14.56 0.12
CA LEU A 2 26.47 13.12 -0.22
C LEU A 2 26.96 12.84 -1.65
N VAL A 3 26.63 13.69 -2.62
CA VAL A 3 26.99 13.49 -4.03
C VAL A 3 28.47 13.74 -4.32
N GLN A 4 29.13 14.65 -3.61
CA GLN A 4 30.52 15.03 -3.90
C GLN A 4 31.55 13.96 -3.48
N GLY A 5 31.29 13.20 -2.41
CA GLY A 5 32.19 12.14 -1.96
C GLY A 5 32.16 10.86 -2.81
N ALA A 6 31.07 10.64 -3.55
CA ALA A 6 30.94 9.49 -4.44
C ALA A 6 31.55 9.73 -5.83
N LEU A 7 31.80 10.99 -6.20
CA LEU A 7 32.37 11.38 -7.49
C LEU A 7 33.90 11.25 -7.54
N SER A 8 34.58 11.04 -6.40
CA SER A 8 36.04 11.03 -6.31
C SER A 8 36.70 9.66 -6.47
N GLY A 9 35.95 8.56 -6.62
CA GLY A 9 36.54 7.26 -6.96
C GLY A 9 35.57 6.08 -6.83
N GLY A 10 35.35 5.35 -7.92
CA GLY A 10 34.72 4.03 -7.89
C GLY A 10 33.60 3.82 -8.92
N ASP A 11 33.83 2.84 -9.81
CA ASP A 11 32.90 2.12 -10.68
C ASP A 11 31.72 2.87 -11.32
N ARG A 12 31.68 2.88 -12.66
CA ARG A 12 30.55 3.38 -13.48
C ARG A 12 29.18 2.85 -13.03
N THR A 13 29.14 1.64 -12.50
CA THR A 13 27.93 1.01 -11.92
C THR A 13 27.50 1.68 -10.62
N ALA A 14 28.44 1.99 -9.72
CA ALA A 14 28.16 2.69 -8.47
C ALA A 14 27.65 4.11 -8.73
N LEU A 15 28.26 4.81 -9.69
CA LEU A 15 27.78 6.13 -10.15
C LEU A 15 26.37 6.05 -10.76
N GLY A 16 26.06 5.01 -11.53
CA GLY A 16 24.71 4.78 -12.07
C GLY A 16 23.66 4.53 -10.97
N VAL A 17 24.02 3.74 -9.95
CA VAL A 17 23.15 3.50 -8.78
C VAL A 17 22.91 4.79 -7.99
N ILE A 18 23.96 5.57 -7.72
CA ILE A 18 23.86 6.84 -7.00
C ILE A 18 23.03 7.86 -7.79
N ALA A 19 23.23 7.99 -9.10
CA ALA A 19 22.45 8.87 -9.95
C ALA A 19 20.95 8.51 -9.93
N THR A 20 20.64 7.21 -9.97
CA THR A 20 19.27 6.70 -9.84
C THR A 20 18.67 7.06 -8.48
N LEU A 21 19.43 6.85 -7.40
CA LEU A 21 18.99 7.17 -6.04
C LEU A 21 18.71 8.67 -5.89
N VAL A 22 19.62 9.53 -6.35
CA VAL A 22 19.48 11.00 -6.29
C VAL A 22 18.28 11.46 -7.11
N SER A 23 18.03 10.89 -8.28
CA SER A 23 16.84 11.21 -9.09
C SER A 23 15.54 10.85 -8.35
N ARG A 24 15.50 9.67 -7.71
CA ARG A 24 14.33 9.21 -6.94
C ARG A 24 14.10 10.00 -5.65
N LEU A 25 15.17 10.44 -4.98
CA LEU A 25 15.10 11.22 -3.76
C LEU A 25 15.02 12.74 -4.01
N GLY A 26 15.34 13.20 -5.22
CA GLY A 26 15.36 14.61 -5.60
C GLY A 26 14.10 15.39 -5.20
N PRO A 27 12.88 14.86 -5.41
CA PRO A 27 11.65 15.52 -4.98
C PRO A 27 11.54 15.71 -3.45
N TYR A 28 12.13 14.82 -2.66
CA TYR A 28 12.17 14.92 -1.18
C TYR A 28 13.23 15.91 -0.68
N GLY A 29 14.18 16.31 -1.53
CA GLY A 29 15.23 17.26 -1.20
C GLY A 29 14.83 18.73 -1.37
N THR A 30 13.58 19.01 -1.73
CA THR A 30 13.07 20.38 -1.84
C THR A 30 12.92 21.03 -0.46
N GLU A 31 13.18 22.33 -0.37
CA GLU A 31 13.01 23.08 0.88
C GLU A 31 11.58 22.98 1.41
N GLN A 32 10.59 22.93 0.51
CA GLN A 32 9.19 22.75 0.86
C GLN A 32 8.90 21.40 1.54
N VAL A 33 9.41 20.29 1.01
CA VAL A 33 9.26 18.97 1.65
C VAL A 33 10.03 18.92 2.97
N ALA A 34 11.26 19.46 3.02
CA ALA A 34 12.07 19.51 4.23
C ALA A 34 11.37 20.31 5.35
N TRP A 35 10.84 21.49 5.04
CA TRP A 35 10.11 22.31 6.01
C TRP A 35 8.82 21.63 6.49
N THR A 36 8.05 21.05 5.58
CA THR A 36 6.78 20.37 5.90
C THR A 36 6.98 19.11 6.74
N THR A 37 8.12 18.44 6.59
CA THR A 37 8.46 17.22 7.33
C THR A 37 9.37 17.45 8.54
N ALA A 38 9.81 18.70 8.78
CA ALA A 38 10.70 19.04 9.89
C ALA A 38 10.05 18.83 11.26
N GLN A 39 8.73 18.91 11.34
CA GLN A 39 7.96 18.67 12.55
C GLN A 39 6.73 17.82 12.22
N SER A 40 6.36 16.94 13.15
CA SER A 40 5.10 16.19 13.08
C SER A 40 4.36 16.36 14.39
N THR A 41 3.11 16.80 14.31
CA THR A 41 2.15 16.76 15.43
C THR A 41 1.38 15.46 15.48
N PHE A 42 1.64 14.54 14.53
CA PHE A 42 0.99 13.25 14.42
C PHE A 42 1.94 12.12 14.83
N ASP A 43 1.44 11.19 15.63
CA ASP A 43 2.14 9.96 15.97
C ASP A 43 1.29 8.75 15.54
N PRO A 44 1.80 7.91 14.62
CA PRO A 44 1.11 6.71 14.13
C PRO A 44 0.69 5.75 15.24
N SER A 45 1.34 5.76 16.40
CA SER A 45 0.96 4.92 17.55
C SER A 45 -0.46 5.19 18.04
N TRP A 46 -0.99 6.39 17.79
CA TRP A 46 -2.32 6.78 18.22
C TRP A 46 -3.42 5.96 17.57
N ILE A 47 -3.16 5.33 16.40
CA ILE A 47 -4.11 4.43 15.74
C ILE A 47 -4.37 3.16 16.55
N ALA A 48 -3.38 2.71 17.32
CA ALA A 48 -3.47 1.53 18.19
C ALA A 48 -4.03 1.89 19.57
N GLY A 49 -4.08 3.18 19.91
CA GLY A 49 -4.63 3.71 21.16
C GLY A 49 -6.03 4.30 20.99
N SER A 50 -6.48 5.01 22.02
CA SER A 50 -7.78 5.71 22.04
C SER A 50 -7.70 7.18 21.60
N LYS A 51 -6.49 7.68 21.30
CA LYS A 51 -6.24 9.10 21.01
C LYS A 51 -6.69 9.52 19.60
N LEU A 52 -6.83 8.57 18.69
CA LEU A 52 -7.24 8.81 17.31
C LEU A 52 -8.32 7.79 16.91
N SER A 53 -9.48 8.28 16.49
CA SER A 53 -10.55 7.39 16.00
C SER A 53 -10.41 7.06 14.52
N THR A 54 -10.14 8.07 13.68
CA THR A 54 -10.06 7.91 12.22
C THR A 54 -9.00 8.83 11.63
N LEU A 55 -8.20 8.30 10.70
CA LEU A 55 -7.25 9.05 9.89
C LEU A 55 -7.72 9.05 8.42
N TYR A 56 -7.90 10.23 7.84
CA TYR A 56 -8.12 10.39 6.41
C TYR A 56 -6.84 10.88 5.75
N CYS A 57 -6.33 10.12 4.77
CA CYS A 57 -5.19 10.52 3.96
C CYS A 57 -5.71 10.91 2.58
N LEU A 58 -5.76 12.21 2.31
CA LEU A 58 -6.21 12.75 1.02
C LEU A 58 -4.98 13.15 0.20
N VAL A 59 -4.85 12.56 -0.98
CA VAL A 59 -3.74 12.81 -1.89
C VAL A 59 -4.33 13.21 -3.24
N THR A 60 -3.93 14.36 -3.77
CA THR A 60 -4.38 14.77 -5.11
C THR A 60 -3.65 13.94 -6.18
N PRO A 61 -4.25 13.73 -7.37
CA PRO A 61 -3.57 13.02 -8.46
C PRO A 61 -2.23 13.67 -8.86
N ALA A 62 -2.10 14.99 -8.73
CA ALA A 62 -0.87 15.73 -9.02
C ALA A 62 0.25 15.42 -8.00
N ASP A 63 -0.11 15.24 -6.72
CA ASP A 63 0.84 14.99 -5.64
C ASP A 63 1.12 13.50 -5.40
N ALA A 64 0.30 12.60 -5.95
CA ALA A 64 0.40 11.15 -5.73
C ALA A 64 1.80 10.57 -6.01
N PRO A 65 2.49 10.88 -7.13
CA PRO A 65 3.83 10.36 -7.37
C PRO A 65 4.85 10.81 -6.33
N LEU A 66 4.72 12.05 -5.83
CA LEU A 66 5.60 12.64 -4.82
C LEU A 66 5.35 12.00 -3.45
N LEU A 67 4.08 11.88 -3.05
CA LEU A 67 3.69 11.44 -1.71
C LEU A 67 3.62 9.92 -1.55
N ARG A 68 3.72 9.15 -2.65
CA ARG A 68 3.65 7.68 -2.66
C ARG A 68 4.52 7.03 -1.58
N GLY A 69 5.77 7.45 -1.47
CA GLY A 69 6.70 6.92 -0.47
C GLY A 69 6.33 7.30 0.96
N LEU A 70 5.86 8.55 1.16
CA LEU A 70 5.40 9.03 2.47
C LEU A 70 4.15 8.28 2.95
N VAL A 71 3.17 8.06 2.06
CA VAL A 71 1.96 7.27 2.36
C VAL A 71 2.32 5.84 2.71
N GLY A 72 3.24 5.22 1.95
CA GLY A 72 3.75 3.88 2.26
C GLY A 72 4.40 3.82 3.64
N ALA A 73 5.30 4.76 3.94
CA ALA A 73 5.97 4.84 5.23
C ALA A 73 4.99 5.06 6.40
N LEU A 74 3.99 5.92 6.22
CA LEU A 74 2.93 6.18 7.19
C LEU A 74 2.14 4.90 7.50
N LEU A 75 1.71 4.17 6.46
CA LEU A 75 1.00 2.89 6.61
C LEU A 75 1.88 1.86 7.33
N SER A 76 3.16 1.72 6.96
CA SER A 76 4.11 0.85 7.65
C SER A 76 4.33 1.22 9.12
N CYS A 77 4.30 2.51 9.47
CA CYS A 77 4.33 2.94 10.87
C CYS A 77 3.04 2.57 11.62
N CYS A 78 1.87 2.81 11.04
CA CYS A 78 0.58 2.43 11.62
C CYS A 78 0.48 0.92 11.88
N TRP A 79 0.92 0.09 10.93
CA TRP A 79 0.93 -1.37 11.12
C TRP A 79 1.86 -1.80 12.23
N ARG A 80 3.09 -1.26 12.28
CA ARG A 80 4.04 -1.57 13.37
C ARG A 80 3.49 -1.20 14.73
N ALA A 81 2.79 -0.07 14.85
CA ALA A 81 2.12 0.31 16.09
C ALA A 81 1.05 -0.71 16.51
N ILE A 82 0.20 -1.13 15.58
CA ILE A 82 -0.84 -2.14 15.82
C ILE A 82 -0.21 -3.48 16.23
N TYR A 83 0.83 -3.94 15.53
CA TYR A 83 1.51 -5.19 15.89
C TYR A 83 2.21 -5.14 17.25
N ALA A 84 2.78 -3.99 17.61
CA ALA A 84 3.44 -3.81 18.90
C ALA A 84 2.45 -3.76 20.07
N SER A 85 1.28 -3.17 19.84
CA SER A 85 0.22 -3.05 20.84
C SER A 85 -1.15 -3.22 20.19
N PRO A 86 -1.64 -4.45 20.00
CA PRO A 86 -2.92 -4.70 19.36
C PRO A 86 -4.06 -3.94 20.05
N PRO A 87 -4.86 -3.16 19.31
CA PRO A 87 -5.93 -2.37 19.88
C PRO A 87 -7.10 -3.26 20.35
N PRO A 88 -7.86 -2.84 21.37
CA PRO A 88 -9.03 -3.59 21.85
C PRO A 88 -10.15 -3.67 20.80
N VAL A 89 -10.23 -2.67 19.91
CA VAL A 89 -11.14 -2.64 18.77
C VAL A 89 -10.31 -2.70 17.49
N PRO A 90 -10.62 -3.59 16.53
CA PRO A 90 -9.83 -3.69 15.31
C PRO A 90 -9.84 -2.39 14.48
N VAL A 91 -8.68 -1.97 14.01
CA VAL A 91 -8.50 -0.84 13.10
C VAL A 91 -8.78 -1.29 11.67
N LEU A 92 -9.65 -0.55 10.97
CA LEU A 92 -9.93 -0.77 9.56
C LEU A 92 -9.05 0.13 8.69
N PHE A 93 -8.25 -0.48 7.84
CA PHE A 93 -7.56 0.19 6.74
C PHE A 93 -8.40 0.08 5.48
N VAL A 94 -8.78 1.23 4.93
CA VAL A 94 -9.44 1.34 3.62
C VAL A 94 -8.42 1.89 2.65
N LEU A 95 -7.97 1.05 1.72
CA LEU A 95 -6.96 1.43 0.72
C LEU A 95 -7.64 1.50 -0.64
N ASP A 96 -7.98 2.73 -1.03
CA ASP A 96 -8.50 3.00 -2.36
C ASP A 96 -7.38 2.94 -3.40
N GLU A 97 -7.69 2.36 -4.55
CA GLU A 97 -6.73 2.12 -5.65
C GLU A 97 -5.36 1.61 -5.15
N PHE A 98 -5.34 0.63 -4.23
CA PHE A 98 -4.13 0.32 -3.45
C PHE A 98 -2.92 -0.06 -4.32
N ALA A 99 -3.15 -0.63 -5.51
CA ALA A 99 -2.10 -0.93 -6.48
C ALA A 99 -1.41 0.34 -7.01
N GLN A 100 -2.16 1.43 -7.17
CA GLN A 100 -1.67 2.72 -7.63
C GLN A 100 -1.21 3.61 -6.46
N LEU A 101 -1.82 3.48 -5.29
CA LEU A 101 -1.54 4.28 -4.10
C LEU A 101 -0.06 4.24 -3.72
N THR A 102 0.47 3.05 -3.38
CA THR A 102 1.87 2.85 -3.00
C THR A 102 2.25 1.37 -3.02
N PHE A 103 3.55 1.08 -3.08
CA PHE A 103 4.04 -0.29 -2.93
C PHE A 103 4.20 -0.60 -1.45
N LEU A 104 3.48 -1.64 -0.99
CA LEU A 104 3.41 -2.06 0.40
C LEU A 104 3.98 -3.46 0.53
N PRO A 105 5.30 -3.62 0.79
CA PRO A 105 5.95 -4.93 0.83
C PRO A 105 5.26 -5.91 1.80
N GLU A 106 4.72 -5.40 2.90
CA GLU A 106 4.09 -6.20 3.95
C GLU A 106 2.62 -6.53 3.67
N LEU A 107 2.04 -6.07 2.56
CA LEU A 107 0.58 -6.15 2.30
C LEU A 107 0.05 -7.59 2.37
N ALA A 108 0.74 -8.54 1.76
CA ALA A 108 0.33 -9.94 1.79
C ALA A 108 0.34 -10.52 3.21
N ALA A 109 1.40 -10.23 3.97
CA ALA A 109 1.51 -10.64 5.36
C ALA A 109 0.42 -10.00 6.23
N LEU A 110 0.06 -8.74 5.98
CA LEU A 110 -1.02 -8.05 6.67
C LEU A 110 -2.40 -8.62 6.38
N VAL A 111 -2.69 -8.95 5.12
CA VAL A 111 -3.97 -9.59 4.77
C VAL A 111 -4.07 -10.97 5.41
N GLN A 112 -2.95 -11.71 5.54
CA GLN A 112 -2.90 -13.02 6.17
C GLN A 112 -2.99 -12.97 7.70
N LEU A 113 -2.16 -12.15 8.34
CA LEU A 113 -1.92 -12.16 9.79
C LEU A 113 -2.61 -11.01 10.53
N GLY A 114 -2.93 -9.91 9.85
CA GLY A 114 -3.45 -8.69 10.47
C GLY A 114 -4.72 -8.92 11.28
N ARG A 115 -5.56 -9.89 10.88
CA ARG A 115 -6.83 -10.19 11.55
C ARG A 115 -6.67 -10.57 13.03
N SER A 116 -5.65 -11.36 13.39
CA SER A 116 -5.41 -11.75 14.79
C SER A 116 -4.75 -10.63 15.60
N GLN A 117 -4.19 -9.62 14.92
CA GLN A 117 -3.42 -8.52 15.51
C GLN A 117 -4.23 -7.23 15.59
N GLY A 118 -5.55 -7.29 15.37
CA GLY A 118 -6.41 -6.11 15.45
C GLY A 118 -6.40 -5.21 14.22
N ALA A 119 -5.96 -5.71 13.06
CA ALA A 119 -6.07 -5.02 11.77
C ALA A 119 -7.11 -5.68 10.85
N ARG A 120 -7.91 -4.85 10.16
CA ARG A 120 -8.81 -5.25 9.08
C ARG A 120 -8.45 -4.47 7.83
N MET A 121 -8.55 -5.11 6.67
CA MET A 121 -8.21 -4.51 5.38
C MET A 121 -9.44 -4.52 4.47
N LEU A 122 -9.73 -3.37 3.88
CA LEU A 122 -10.61 -3.21 2.73
C LEU A 122 -9.77 -2.67 1.58
N LEU A 123 -9.52 -3.52 0.58
CA LEU A 123 -8.71 -3.19 -0.58
C LEU A 123 -9.65 -2.93 -1.76
N LEU A 124 -9.50 -1.77 -2.39
CA LEU A 124 -10.24 -1.42 -3.61
C LEU A 124 -9.27 -1.36 -4.79
N ALA A 125 -9.68 -1.97 -5.90
CA ALA A 125 -8.93 -1.96 -7.15
C ALA A 125 -9.90 -2.10 -8.34
N GLN A 126 -9.54 -1.49 -9.47
CA GLN A 126 -10.31 -1.57 -10.71
C GLN A 126 -10.12 -2.88 -11.47
N ASP A 127 -8.90 -3.43 -11.44
CA ASP A 127 -8.55 -4.65 -12.18
C ASP A 127 -7.50 -5.47 -11.42
N LEU A 128 -7.40 -6.77 -11.74
CA LEU A 128 -6.37 -7.63 -11.15
C LEU A 128 -5.01 -7.45 -11.84
N ALA A 129 -5.02 -7.01 -13.10
CA ALA A 129 -3.81 -6.81 -13.90
C ALA A 129 -2.86 -5.77 -13.27
N SER A 130 -3.37 -4.65 -12.76
CA SER A 130 -2.61 -3.61 -12.07
C SER A 130 -2.03 -4.09 -10.74
N ILE A 131 -2.75 -4.94 -10.02
CA ILE A 131 -2.25 -5.58 -8.80
C ILE A 131 -1.09 -6.51 -9.18
N SER A 132 -1.28 -7.36 -10.19
CA SER A 132 -0.24 -8.28 -10.68
C SER A 132 0.99 -7.57 -11.21
N ALA A 133 0.82 -6.45 -11.92
CA ALA A 133 1.92 -5.63 -12.41
C ALA A 133 2.76 -5.02 -11.27
N ASN A 134 2.13 -4.62 -10.17
CA ASN A 134 2.82 -3.97 -9.05
C ASN A 134 3.37 -4.97 -8.00
N TYR A 135 2.66 -6.07 -7.74
CA TYR A 135 2.95 -7.00 -6.65
C TYR A 135 3.42 -8.39 -7.13
N GLY A 136 3.29 -8.69 -8.43
CA GLY A 136 3.56 -10.01 -9.01
C GLY A 136 2.38 -10.97 -8.87
N ALA A 137 2.41 -12.03 -9.70
CA ALA A 137 1.33 -13.01 -9.79
C ALA A 137 1.12 -13.80 -8.48
N ASP A 138 2.20 -14.15 -7.78
CA ASP A 138 2.15 -14.91 -6.54
C ASP A 138 1.47 -14.11 -5.42
N THR A 139 1.91 -12.87 -5.23
CA THR A 139 1.31 -11.95 -4.25
C THR A 139 -0.15 -11.67 -4.59
N THR A 140 -0.46 -11.45 -5.85
CA THR A 140 -1.85 -11.21 -6.31
C THR A 140 -2.74 -12.41 -6.00
N SER A 141 -2.24 -13.62 -6.26
CA SER A 141 -2.94 -14.87 -5.93
C SER A 141 -3.13 -15.04 -4.42
N ALA A 142 -2.11 -14.69 -3.62
CA ALA A 142 -2.18 -14.73 -2.17
C ALA A 142 -3.19 -13.71 -1.62
N LEU A 143 -3.21 -12.48 -2.15
CA LEU A 143 -4.19 -11.46 -1.78
C LEU A 143 -5.60 -11.94 -2.11
N TRP A 144 -5.81 -12.47 -3.32
CA TRP A 144 -7.09 -13.03 -3.74
C TRP A 144 -7.55 -14.16 -2.82
N ALA A 145 -6.66 -15.10 -2.47
CA ALA A 145 -7.01 -16.23 -1.61
C ALA A 145 -7.34 -15.81 -0.17
N ASN A 146 -6.58 -14.86 0.40
CA ASN A 146 -6.71 -14.46 1.81
C ASN A 146 -7.79 -13.40 2.05
N CYS A 147 -8.18 -12.62 1.03
CA CYS A 147 -9.35 -11.75 1.11
C CYS A 147 -10.63 -12.59 1.11
N ARG A 148 -11.17 -12.87 2.30
CA ARG A 148 -12.34 -13.77 2.47
C ARG A 148 -13.59 -13.27 1.77
N THR A 149 -13.86 -11.97 1.89
CA THR A 149 -15.00 -11.32 1.25
C THR A 149 -14.51 -10.63 -0.01
N LYS A 150 -15.24 -10.84 -1.11
CA LYS A 150 -14.97 -10.21 -2.40
C LYS A 150 -16.27 -9.56 -2.86
N LEU A 151 -16.19 -8.27 -3.18
CA LEU A 151 -17.29 -7.53 -3.77
C LEU A 151 -16.87 -7.17 -5.20
N LEU A 152 -17.57 -7.72 -6.18
CA LEU A 152 -17.41 -7.34 -7.58
C LEU A 152 -18.52 -6.37 -7.94
N LEU A 153 -18.12 -5.20 -8.45
CA LEU A 153 -19.01 -4.17 -8.93
C LEU A 153 -19.16 -4.24 -10.46
N PRO A 154 -20.23 -3.68 -11.05
CA PRO A 154 -20.36 -3.57 -12.50
C PRO A 154 -19.19 -2.82 -13.14
N GLY A 155 -18.90 -3.11 -14.41
CA GLY A 155 -17.85 -2.42 -15.18
C GLY A 155 -16.54 -3.21 -15.30
N ILE A 156 -16.44 -4.39 -14.71
CA ILE A 156 -15.30 -5.30 -14.89
C ILE A 156 -15.34 -5.90 -16.29
N SER A 157 -14.30 -5.64 -17.09
CA SER A 157 -14.14 -6.15 -18.45
C SER A 157 -13.16 -7.33 -18.57
N GLU A 158 -12.53 -7.73 -17.47
CA GLU A 158 -11.53 -8.81 -17.44
C GLU A 158 -12.22 -10.19 -17.51
N VAL A 159 -12.19 -10.80 -18.70
CA VAL A 159 -12.88 -12.08 -18.98
C VAL A 159 -12.42 -13.20 -18.03
N GLU A 160 -11.12 -13.32 -17.78
CA GLU A 160 -10.58 -14.37 -16.91
C GLU A 160 -11.09 -14.23 -15.46
N LEU A 161 -11.16 -13.01 -14.94
CA LEU A 161 -11.74 -12.72 -13.63
C LEU A 161 -13.23 -13.08 -13.60
N LEU A 162 -14.00 -12.68 -14.62
CA LEU A 162 -15.42 -12.99 -14.72
C LEU A 162 -15.68 -14.50 -14.76
N GLU A 163 -14.90 -15.25 -15.54
CA GLU A 163 -14.98 -16.72 -15.58
C GLU A 163 -14.63 -17.35 -14.23
N ARG A 164 -13.56 -16.87 -13.58
CA ARG A 164 -13.14 -17.34 -12.26
C ARG A 164 -14.24 -17.11 -11.22
N VAL A 165 -14.90 -15.96 -11.25
CA VAL A 165 -15.98 -15.61 -10.32
C VAL A 165 -17.24 -16.38 -10.62
N SER A 166 -17.59 -16.57 -11.89
CA SER A 166 -18.69 -17.44 -12.31
C SER A 166 -18.52 -18.86 -11.76
N LYS A 167 -17.31 -19.43 -11.86
CA LYS A 167 -16.97 -20.74 -11.28
C LYS A 167 -17.08 -20.75 -9.75
N LEU A 168 -16.65 -19.69 -9.07
CA LEU A 168 -16.73 -19.57 -7.61
C LEU A 168 -18.16 -19.40 -7.09
N ALA A 169 -19.03 -18.73 -7.84
CA ALA A 169 -20.45 -18.57 -7.50
C ALA A 169 -21.23 -19.90 -7.59
N GLY A 170 -20.72 -20.86 -8.35
CA GLY A 170 -21.34 -22.15 -8.57
C GLY A 170 -22.53 -22.07 -9.53
N SER A 171 -23.19 -23.19 -9.75
CA SER A 171 -24.44 -23.28 -10.49
C SER A 171 -25.61 -23.46 -9.53
N ALA A 172 -26.73 -22.80 -9.82
CA ALA A 172 -27.99 -23.06 -9.16
C ALA A 172 -28.91 -23.80 -10.14
N THR A 173 -29.38 -24.99 -9.76
CA THR A 173 -30.40 -25.70 -10.53
C THR A 173 -31.76 -25.09 -10.20
N ILE A 174 -32.42 -24.51 -11.20
CA ILE A 174 -33.77 -23.97 -11.06
C ILE A 174 -34.74 -25.12 -11.27
N HIS A 175 -35.45 -25.53 -10.22
CA HIS A 175 -36.59 -26.45 -10.36
C HIS A 175 -37.81 -25.65 -10.78
N GLY A 176 -38.26 -25.87 -12.02
CA GLY A 176 -39.53 -25.39 -12.56
C GLY A 176 -40.63 -26.42 -12.46
#